data_AF-A0A1I7YBX1-F1
#
_entry.id   AF-A0A1I7YBX1-F1
#
_cell.length_a   1.000
_cell.length_b   1.000
_cell.length_c   1.000
_cell.angle_alpha   90.00
_cell.angle_beta   90.00
_cell.angle_gamma   90.00
#
_symmetry.space_group_name_H-M   'P 1'
#
loop_
_entity.id
_entity.type
_entity.pdbx_description
1 polymer ?
#
loop_
_entity_poly.entity_id
_entity_poly.type
_entity_poly.pdbx_seq_one_letter_code
_entity_poly.pdbx_strand_id
1 'polypeptide(L)'
;MDTVVRTFVDSVLSIASFSCLVRMGDISGCWRRTARTVLDKRESVRLSINVSLKTPNGEDGVTILLDDAKSGFVKIPIWKLHSCHVIGFYITSEFDVEEFEEESEEEDEEVAEEEAKDQMKVADKAIVLKKGFDSKEWSFLLDVVGRDCRRYYIGDLDETFNSLNMASLNPIREDSGLKIENCAVDVNGPMFKWILRMLPWSEEKHLLNLAFSQPVDIEDKLIEACISVRNQHSMVKIWNCENMANLDVRFLKKLVEAFKNIKFTGEYFRLDVDVAIKEEDIEDLRSSILSHQIEDSPAIYKVHWFTIQVLDFELPKFENGIARCEFRFSFN
;
A
#
# COMPACT_ATOMS: atom_id res chain seq x y z
N MET A 1 4.86 17.40 -36.78
CA MET A 1 3.71 16.57 -36.39
C MET A 1 2.50 17.47 -36.51
N ASP A 2 1.52 17.06 -37.31
CA ASP A 2 0.34 17.88 -37.63
C ASP A 2 -0.45 18.20 -36.35
N THR A 3 -1.08 19.37 -36.27
CA THR A 3 -1.74 19.87 -35.05
C THR A 3 -2.82 18.90 -34.58
N VAL A 4 -3.51 18.26 -35.52
CA VAL A 4 -4.54 17.23 -35.28
C VAL A 4 -3.94 15.96 -34.67
N VAL A 5 -2.79 15.50 -35.18
CA VAL A 5 -2.09 14.32 -34.64
C VAL A 5 -1.62 14.61 -33.22
N ARG A 6 -1.12 15.83 -32.94
CA ARG A 6 -0.72 16.23 -31.60
C ARG A 6 -1.90 16.24 -30.62
N THR A 7 -3.02 16.85 -31.00
CA THR A 7 -4.23 16.90 -30.16
C THR A 7 -4.83 15.51 -29.92
N PHE A 8 -4.84 14.65 -30.94
CA PHE A 8 -5.29 13.27 -30.81
C PHE A 8 -4.38 12.49 -29.85
N VAL A 9 -3.07 12.61 -30.00
CA VAL A 9 -2.10 11.94 -29.13
C VAL A 9 -2.23 12.47 -27.70
N ASP A 10 -2.30 13.79 -27.48
CA ASP A 10 -2.48 14.38 -26.14
C ASP A 10 -3.79 13.91 -25.47
N SER A 11 -4.85 13.72 -26.27
CA SER A 11 -6.15 13.19 -25.80
C SER A 11 -6.10 11.69 -25.49
N VAL A 12 -5.39 10.90 -26.31
CA VAL A 12 -5.15 9.47 -26.04
C VAL A 12 -4.31 9.31 -24.78
N LEU A 13 -3.30 10.16 -24.58
CA LEU A 13 -2.41 10.13 -23.42
C LEU A 13 -3.09 10.60 -22.13
N SER A 14 -4.05 11.53 -22.20
CA SER A 14 -4.83 11.95 -21.02
C SER A 14 -5.82 10.90 -20.54
N ILE A 15 -6.09 9.87 -21.35
CA ILE A 15 -7.06 8.80 -21.09
C ILE A 15 -6.39 7.43 -20.91
N ALA A 16 -5.33 7.14 -21.66
CA ALA A 16 -4.64 5.85 -21.63
C ALA A 16 -3.64 5.76 -20.48
N SER A 17 -3.67 4.65 -19.75
CA SER A 17 -2.64 4.33 -18.78
C SER A 17 -1.29 4.10 -19.45
N PHE A 18 -0.21 4.30 -18.70
CA PHE A 18 1.14 4.09 -19.22
C PHE A 18 1.35 2.66 -19.76
N SER A 19 0.76 1.66 -19.09
CA SER A 19 0.81 0.26 -19.52
C SER A 19 0.11 0.01 -20.87
N CYS A 20 -0.97 0.74 -21.19
CA CYS A 20 -1.61 0.68 -22.50
C CYS A 20 -0.71 1.23 -23.61
N LEU A 21 0.03 2.32 -23.36
CA LEU A 21 0.90 2.95 -24.34
C LEU A 21 2.12 2.10 -24.70
N VAL A 22 2.66 1.36 -23.72
CA VAL A 22 3.79 0.43 -23.94
C VAL A 22 3.37 -0.79 -24.77
N ARG A 23 2.11 -1.22 -24.66
CA ARG A 23 1.57 -2.39 -25.37
C ARG A 23 0.97 -2.08 -26.76
N MET A 24 0.83 -0.81 -27.13
CA MET A 24 0.34 -0.43 -28.46
C MET A 24 1.37 -0.73 -29.55
N GLY A 25 0.89 -1.33 -30.66
CA GLY A 25 1.71 -1.59 -31.85
C GLY A 25 2.36 -0.31 -32.37
N ASP A 26 3.68 -0.35 -32.52
CA ASP A 26 4.47 0.85 -32.80
C ASP A 26 4.27 1.32 -34.25
N ILE A 27 3.42 2.33 -34.44
CA ILE A 27 3.31 3.03 -35.72
C ILE A 27 4.61 3.83 -35.90
N SER A 28 5.62 3.23 -36.52
CA SER A 28 6.88 3.87 -36.96
C SER A 28 7.77 4.50 -35.85
N GLY A 29 7.70 4.02 -34.61
CA GLY A 29 8.46 4.59 -33.49
C GLY A 29 7.85 5.88 -32.94
N CYS A 30 6.67 6.28 -33.42
CA CYS A 30 6.01 7.53 -33.06
C CYS A 30 5.39 7.44 -31.67
N TRP A 31 4.64 6.36 -31.39
CA TRP A 31 4.00 6.16 -30.09
C TRP A 31 5.01 6.01 -28.97
N ARG A 32 6.08 5.23 -29.19
CA ARG A 32 7.15 5.06 -28.20
C ARG A 32 7.86 6.37 -27.88
N ARG A 33 8.17 7.19 -28.90
CA ARG A 33 8.82 8.51 -28.69
C ARG A 33 7.88 9.48 -27.98
N THR A 34 6.62 9.56 -28.38
CA THR A 34 5.67 10.48 -27.75
C THR A 34 5.30 10.04 -26.34
N ALA A 35 5.12 8.73 -26.10
CA ALA A 35 4.93 8.18 -24.75
C ALA A 35 6.15 8.47 -23.85
N ARG A 36 7.38 8.34 -24.36
CA ARG A 36 8.60 8.77 -23.64
C ARG A 36 8.61 10.28 -23.37
N THR A 37 8.36 11.14 -24.36
CA THR A 37 8.30 12.59 -24.12
C THR A 37 7.24 12.99 -23.10
N VAL A 38 6.14 12.23 -23.02
CA VAL A 38 5.05 12.48 -22.07
C VAL A 38 5.40 11.93 -20.69
N LEU A 39 6.03 10.76 -20.61
CA LEU A 39 6.67 10.29 -19.38
C LEU A 39 7.68 11.29 -18.88
N ASP A 40 8.64 11.74 -19.70
CA ASP A 40 9.68 12.69 -19.32
C ASP A 40 9.07 14.01 -18.83
N LYS A 41 7.95 14.44 -19.43
CA LYS A 41 7.17 15.60 -18.95
C LYS A 41 6.41 15.33 -17.66
N ARG A 42 5.86 14.12 -17.47
CA ARG A 42 5.14 13.72 -16.23
C ARG A 42 6.08 13.48 -15.07
N GLU A 43 7.24 12.89 -15.31
CA GLU A 43 8.31 12.66 -14.34
C GLU A 43 8.94 13.96 -13.84
N SER A 44 8.69 15.09 -14.52
CA SER A 44 9.18 16.40 -14.08
C SER A 44 8.50 16.93 -12.81
N VAL A 45 7.27 16.47 -12.52
CA VAL A 45 6.51 16.85 -11.31
C VAL A 45 5.94 15.61 -10.67
N ARG A 46 6.58 15.19 -9.58
CA ARG A 46 6.17 14.05 -8.76
C ARG A 46 5.42 14.56 -7.53
N LEU A 47 4.22 14.05 -7.29
CA LEU A 47 3.37 14.51 -6.20
C LEU A 47 2.95 13.37 -5.28
N SER A 48 2.87 13.66 -3.99
CA SER A 48 2.08 12.89 -3.03
C SER A 48 0.74 13.57 -2.82
N ILE A 49 -0.32 12.79 -2.67
CA ILE A 49 -1.67 13.27 -2.41
C ILE A 49 -2.03 12.83 -0.99
N ASN A 50 -2.21 13.80 -0.10
CA ASN A 50 -2.58 13.59 1.30
C ASN A 50 -4.04 13.98 1.49
N VAL A 51 -4.82 13.13 2.14
CA VAL A 51 -6.25 13.30 2.38
C VAL A 51 -6.52 13.20 3.87
N SER A 52 -7.23 14.18 4.41
CA SER A 52 -7.67 14.22 5.81
C SER A 52 -9.19 14.24 5.89
N LEU A 53 -9.76 13.71 6.98
CA LEU A 53 -11.18 13.82 7.32
C LEU A 53 -11.51 15.10 8.10
N LYS A 54 -10.51 15.95 8.34
CA LYS A 54 -10.69 17.29 8.91
C LYS A 54 -10.37 18.37 7.90
N THR A 55 -11.10 19.47 8.03
CA THR A 55 -10.75 20.76 7.42
C THR A 55 -9.51 21.34 8.11
N PRO A 56 -8.82 22.30 7.49
CA PRO A 56 -7.70 23.00 8.14
C PRO A 56 -8.09 23.72 9.44
N ASN A 57 -9.39 23.94 9.69
CA ASN A 57 -9.91 24.54 10.92
C ASN A 57 -10.31 23.48 11.97
N GLY A 58 -10.06 22.19 11.73
CA GLY A 58 -10.43 21.08 12.62
C GLY A 58 -11.90 20.62 12.53
N GLU A 59 -12.71 21.22 11.66
CA GLU A 59 -14.10 20.77 11.42
C GLU A 59 -14.14 19.49 10.57
N ASP A 60 -15.18 18.67 10.70
CA ASP A 60 -15.37 17.48 9.87
C ASP A 60 -15.50 17.84 8.38
N GLY A 61 -14.66 17.24 7.53
CA GLY A 61 -14.69 17.47 6.10
C GLY A 61 -13.50 16.86 5.38
N VAL A 62 -13.70 16.38 4.15
CA VAL A 62 -12.60 15.78 3.38
C VAL A 62 -11.71 16.88 2.80
N THR A 63 -10.46 16.92 3.21
CA THR A 63 -9.46 17.89 2.76
C THR A 63 -8.34 17.21 2.02
N ILE A 64 -7.88 17.81 0.93
CA ILE A 64 -6.77 17.31 0.13
C ILE A 64 -5.62 18.32 0.17
N LEU A 65 -4.43 17.81 0.44
CA LEU A 65 -3.15 18.48 0.25
C LEU A 65 -2.34 17.76 -0.81
N LEU A 66 -1.62 18.54 -1.60
CA LEU A 66 -0.72 18.04 -2.64
C LEU A 66 0.68 18.43 -2.24
N ASP A 67 1.58 17.46 -2.15
CA ASP A 67 2.96 17.67 -1.76
C ASP A 67 3.90 17.38 -2.93
N ASP A 68 4.70 18.38 -3.30
CA ASP A 68 5.81 18.25 -4.24
C ASP A 68 7.10 18.12 -3.45
N ALA A 69 7.78 16.98 -3.59
CA ALA A 69 9.02 16.68 -2.88
C ALA A 69 10.13 17.75 -3.03
N LYS A 70 10.03 18.66 -4.01
CA LYS A 70 10.98 19.78 -4.17
C LYS A 70 10.55 21.09 -3.55
N SER A 71 9.26 21.29 -3.29
CA SER A 71 8.67 22.60 -2.98
C SER A 71 7.66 22.56 -1.83
N GLY A 72 7.48 21.40 -1.21
CA GLY A 72 6.48 21.14 -0.19
C GLY A 72 5.06 21.21 -0.76
N PHE A 73 4.10 21.62 0.08
CA PHE A 73 2.72 21.71 -0.33
C PHE A 73 2.50 22.69 -1.51
N VAL A 74 1.68 22.29 -2.49
CA VAL A 74 1.36 23.08 -3.68
C VAL A 74 -0.14 23.19 -3.89
N LYS A 75 -0.61 24.37 -4.30
CA LYS A 75 -2.02 24.60 -4.63
C LYS A 75 -2.28 24.36 -6.11
N ILE A 76 -2.60 23.11 -6.46
CA ILE A 76 -2.94 22.72 -7.83
C ILE A 76 -4.41 22.27 -7.86
N PRO A 77 -5.27 22.84 -8.72
CA PRO A 77 -6.64 22.36 -8.87
C PRO A 77 -6.65 20.87 -9.23
N ILE A 78 -7.50 20.08 -8.57
CA ILE A 78 -7.60 18.61 -8.77
C ILE A 78 -7.65 18.22 -10.25
N TRP A 79 -8.40 18.96 -11.07
CA TRP A 79 -8.55 18.71 -12.51
C TRP A 79 -7.25 18.80 -13.33
N LYS A 80 -6.20 19.45 -12.79
CA LYS A 80 -4.88 19.56 -13.43
C LYS A 80 -3.94 18.41 -13.07
N LEU A 81 -4.33 17.52 -12.15
CA LEU A 81 -3.49 16.40 -11.72
C LEU A 81 -3.28 15.32 -12.79
N HIS A 82 -4.06 15.31 -13.88
CA HIS A 82 -3.86 14.40 -15.02
C HIS A 82 -2.45 14.45 -15.64
N SER A 83 -1.73 15.56 -15.49
CA SER A 83 -0.37 15.70 -16.01
C SER A 83 0.73 15.38 -15.01
N CYS A 84 0.38 15.04 -13.77
CA CYS A 84 1.32 14.82 -12.68
C CYS A 84 1.57 13.31 -12.48
N HIS A 85 2.78 12.95 -12.04
CA HIS A 85 3.07 11.58 -11.60
C HIS A 85 2.81 11.47 -10.09
N VAL A 86 1.82 10.67 -9.70
CA VAL A 86 1.49 10.44 -8.28
C VAL A 86 2.42 9.37 -7.73
N ILE A 87 3.21 9.68 -6.71
CA ILE A 87 4.06 8.70 -6.03
C ILE A 87 3.25 7.95 -4.97
N GLY A 88 2.53 8.70 -4.14
CA GLY A 88 1.81 8.16 -2.99
C GLY A 88 0.44 8.80 -2.82
N PHE A 89 -0.45 8.02 -2.23
CA PHE A 89 -1.81 8.40 -1.86
C PHE A 89 -2.05 8.01 -0.41
N TYR A 90 -2.16 9.02 0.44
CA TYR A 90 -2.21 8.90 1.89
C TYR A 90 -3.57 9.41 2.35
N ILE A 91 -4.29 8.63 3.15
CA ILE A 91 -5.56 9.01 3.75
C ILE A 91 -5.49 8.73 5.24
N THR A 92 -5.71 9.75 6.06
CA THR A 92 -5.73 9.68 7.52
C THR A 92 -6.94 10.43 8.06
N SER A 93 -7.28 10.24 9.34
CA SER A 93 -8.32 11.02 10.01
C SER A 93 -7.96 12.51 10.05
N GLU A 94 -6.70 12.80 10.39
CA GLU A 94 -6.15 14.14 10.53
C GLU A 94 -4.82 14.25 9.77
N PHE A 95 -4.38 15.47 9.45
CA PHE A 95 -3.05 15.63 8.88
C PHE A 95 -2.04 15.49 10.01
N ASP A 96 -1.13 14.51 9.93
CA ASP A 96 0.07 14.52 10.76
C ASP A 96 0.97 15.66 10.27
N VAL A 97 0.99 16.75 11.04
CA VAL A 97 1.92 17.87 10.80
C VAL A 97 3.31 17.51 11.31
N GLU A 98 3.41 16.56 12.25
CA GLU A 98 4.66 16.12 12.90
C GLU A 98 5.60 15.32 11.98
N GLU A 99 5.12 14.68 10.90
CA GLU A 99 5.99 13.93 9.97
C GLU A 99 6.81 14.83 9.01
N PHE A 100 6.67 16.15 9.11
CA PHE A 100 7.35 17.10 8.21
C PHE A 100 8.53 17.85 8.84
N GLU A 101 8.84 17.59 10.10
CA GLU A 101 9.97 18.20 10.81
C GLU A 101 11.16 17.24 10.83
N GLU A 102 12.26 17.63 10.16
CA GLU A 102 13.57 17.09 10.53
C GLU A 102 13.85 17.54 11.96
N GLU A 103 13.97 16.58 12.89
CA GLU A 103 14.24 16.74 14.32
C GLU A 103 15.07 18.01 14.65
N SER A 104 14.42 19.06 15.14
CA SER A 104 15.08 20.14 15.87
C SER A 104 14.45 20.29 17.25
N GLU A 105 15.15 19.75 18.26
CA GLU A 105 14.80 19.87 19.68
C GLU A 105 15.11 21.28 20.21
N GLU A 106 14.23 22.30 20.04
CA GLU A 106 14.28 23.53 20.85
C GLU A 106 12.87 24.08 21.21
N GLU A 107 12.58 24.06 22.52
CA GLU A 107 11.71 24.92 23.35
C GLU A 107 10.19 25.16 23.02
N ASP A 108 9.34 24.63 23.92
CA ASP A 108 7.87 24.49 23.95
C ASP A 108 6.98 25.76 23.78
N GLU A 109 7.51 26.97 23.54
CA GLU A 109 6.69 28.17 23.28
C GLU A 109 6.78 28.68 21.83
N GLU A 110 7.83 28.35 21.06
CA GLU A 110 7.91 28.64 19.62
C GLU A 110 7.13 27.62 18.77
N VAL A 111 7.00 26.37 19.26
CA VAL A 111 6.28 25.26 18.59
C VAL A 111 4.83 25.62 18.29
N ALA A 112 4.09 26.20 19.24
CA ALA A 112 2.68 26.55 19.01
C ALA A 112 2.49 27.68 17.98
N GLU A 113 3.45 28.60 17.86
CA GLU A 113 3.41 29.68 16.87
C GLU A 113 3.86 29.20 15.49
N GLU A 114 4.75 28.21 15.44
CA GLU A 114 5.20 27.52 14.22
C GLU A 114 4.14 26.55 13.67
N GLU A 115 3.51 25.74 14.54
CA GLU A 115 2.33 24.93 14.22
C GLU A 115 1.18 25.78 13.69
N ALA A 116 0.92 26.95 14.28
CA ALA A 116 -0.11 27.87 13.80
C ALA A 116 0.24 28.48 12.42
N LYS A 117 1.53 28.76 12.16
CA LYS A 117 2.01 29.23 10.85
C LYS A 117 1.93 28.13 9.80
N ASP A 118 2.19 26.89 10.17
CA ASP A 118 2.12 25.74 9.27
C ASP A 118 0.68 25.30 9.00
N GLN A 119 -0.20 25.37 9.99
CA GLN A 119 -1.65 25.26 9.79
C GLN A 119 -2.18 26.35 8.84
N MET A 120 -1.70 27.60 8.94
CA MET A 120 -2.03 28.67 7.99
C MET A 120 -1.52 28.38 6.56
N LYS A 121 -0.28 27.88 6.41
CA LYS A 121 0.27 27.48 5.10
C LYS A 121 -0.50 26.31 4.49
N VAL A 122 -0.94 25.36 5.33
CA VAL A 122 -1.78 24.22 4.94
C VAL A 122 -3.17 24.71 4.51
N ALA A 123 -3.81 25.58 5.29
CA ALA A 123 -5.14 26.11 5.00
C ALA A 123 -5.22 26.81 3.64
N ASP A 124 -4.20 27.60 3.29
CA ASP A 124 -4.16 28.31 2.02
C ASP A 124 -4.00 27.38 0.81
N LYS A 125 -3.42 26.20 0.99
CA LYS A 125 -3.13 25.22 -0.07
C LYS A 125 -4.13 24.08 -0.13
N ALA A 126 -4.87 23.86 0.95
CA ALA A 126 -5.88 22.84 1.11
C ALA A 126 -7.04 22.96 0.10
N ILE A 127 -7.53 21.81 -0.34
CA ILE A 127 -8.72 21.68 -1.18
C ILE A 127 -9.77 20.92 -0.38
N VAL A 128 -10.80 21.63 0.09
CA VAL A 128 -11.91 21.02 0.86
C VAL A 128 -13.01 20.55 -0.09
N LEU A 129 -13.39 19.28 0.01
CA LEU A 129 -14.43 18.67 -0.82
C LEU A 129 -15.83 18.93 -0.24
N LYS A 130 -16.66 19.66 -0.99
CA LYS A 130 -18.01 20.05 -0.54
C LYS A 130 -18.97 18.90 -0.25
N LYS A 131 -18.72 17.70 -0.79
CA LYS A 131 -19.56 16.51 -0.63
C LYS A 131 -18.77 15.29 -0.14
N GLY A 132 -17.60 15.51 0.46
CA GLY A 132 -16.71 14.43 0.86
C GLY A 132 -16.41 13.45 -0.29
N PHE A 133 -16.48 12.15 0.02
CA PHE A 133 -16.22 11.07 -0.94
C PHE A 133 -17.28 10.91 -2.04
N ASP A 134 -18.46 11.51 -1.88
CA ASP A 134 -19.50 11.52 -2.93
C ASP A 134 -19.29 12.64 -3.96
N SER A 135 -18.24 13.44 -3.81
CA SER A 135 -17.92 14.53 -4.74
C SER A 135 -17.38 14.01 -6.09
N LYS A 136 -17.60 14.79 -7.15
CA LYS A 136 -17.01 14.46 -8.48
C LYS A 136 -15.49 14.60 -8.44
N GLU A 137 -15.00 15.51 -7.62
CA GLU A 137 -13.58 15.70 -7.32
C GLU A 137 -12.95 14.42 -6.78
N TRP A 138 -13.61 13.72 -5.85
CA TRP A 138 -13.13 12.44 -5.32
C TRP A 138 -13.01 11.37 -6.41
N SER A 139 -14.07 11.16 -7.18
CA SER A 139 -14.04 10.19 -8.29
C SER A 139 -12.92 10.50 -9.29
N PHE A 140 -12.70 11.77 -9.59
CA PHE A 140 -11.60 12.19 -10.47
C PHE A 140 -10.23 11.93 -9.84
N LEU A 141 -10.07 12.20 -8.54
CA LEU A 141 -8.84 11.94 -7.82
C LEU A 141 -8.49 10.45 -7.85
N LEU A 142 -9.47 9.59 -7.60
CA LEU A 142 -9.32 8.14 -7.73
C LEU A 142 -8.87 7.74 -9.15
N ASP A 143 -9.47 8.31 -10.20
CA ASP A 143 -9.06 8.05 -11.57
C ASP A 143 -7.60 8.46 -11.85
N VAL A 144 -7.08 9.51 -11.20
CA VAL A 144 -5.67 9.91 -11.30
C VAL A 144 -4.78 8.94 -10.52
N VAL A 145 -5.14 8.65 -9.27
CA VAL A 145 -4.38 7.77 -8.37
C VAL A 145 -4.26 6.36 -8.95
N GLY A 146 -5.33 5.80 -9.51
CA GLY A 146 -5.32 4.44 -10.08
C GLY A 146 -4.36 4.26 -11.26
N ARG A 147 -3.91 5.35 -11.91
CA ARG A 147 -3.03 5.26 -13.08
C ARG A 147 -1.59 4.95 -12.75
N ASP A 148 -1.02 5.74 -11.83
CA ASP A 148 0.43 5.83 -11.65
C ASP A 148 0.88 5.73 -10.18
N CYS A 149 -0.05 5.71 -9.21
CA CYS A 149 0.30 5.65 -7.79
C CYS A 149 1.04 4.37 -7.44
N ARG A 150 2.09 4.50 -6.63
CA ARG A 150 2.92 3.38 -6.18
C ARG A 150 2.69 3.02 -4.73
N ARG A 151 2.17 3.92 -3.91
CA ARG A 151 2.01 3.69 -2.47
C ARG A 151 0.63 4.13 -2.02
N TYR A 152 -0.14 3.20 -1.49
CA TYR A 152 -1.44 3.45 -0.89
C TYR A 152 -1.29 3.31 0.61
N TYR A 153 -1.54 4.40 1.33
CA TYR A 153 -1.55 4.43 2.77
C TYR A 153 -2.92 4.92 3.26
N ILE A 154 -3.60 4.12 4.06
CA ILE A 154 -4.93 4.42 4.57
C ILE A 154 -4.97 4.05 6.04
N GLY A 155 -4.98 5.05 6.92
CA GLY A 155 -4.88 4.87 8.37
C GLY A 155 -5.99 5.57 9.13
N ASP A 156 -6.35 5.04 10.29
CA ASP A 156 -7.08 5.77 11.35
C ASP A 156 -8.47 6.29 10.94
N LEU A 157 -9.17 5.58 10.05
CA LEU A 157 -10.47 6.00 9.54
C LEU A 157 -11.67 5.35 10.24
N ASP A 158 -11.43 4.32 11.07
CA ASP A 158 -12.49 3.53 11.71
C ASP A 158 -13.58 3.10 10.69
N GLU A 159 -14.86 3.32 10.96
CA GLU A 159 -15.98 2.99 10.05
C GLU A 159 -15.96 3.81 8.75
N THR A 160 -15.35 4.99 8.76
CA THR A 160 -15.28 5.90 7.59
C THR A 160 -14.49 5.28 6.45
N PHE A 161 -13.60 4.33 6.74
CA PHE A 161 -12.89 3.55 5.73
C PHE A 161 -13.84 3.02 4.65
N ASN A 162 -15.01 2.52 5.02
CA ASN A 162 -15.98 1.92 4.10
C ASN A 162 -16.61 2.91 3.11
N SER A 163 -16.59 4.20 3.44
CA SER A 163 -17.15 5.29 2.62
C SER A 163 -16.22 5.75 1.50
N LEU A 164 -14.94 5.33 1.51
CA LEU A 164 -13.96 5.73 0.48
C LEU A 164 -14.35 5.26 -0.92
N ASN A 165 -15.10 4.15 -1.02
CA ASN A 165 -15.59 3.57 -2.27
C ASN A 165 -14.51 3.44 -3.37
N MET A 166 -13.34 2.93 -3.01
CA MET A 166 -12.19 2.77 -3.91
C MET A 166 -12.31 1.55 -4.84
N ALA A 167 -13.45 0.86 -4.86
CA ALA A 167 -13.68 -0.29 -5.74
C ALA A 167 -13.57 0.04 -7.24
N SER A 168 -13.65 1.32 -7.64
CA SER A 168 -13.40 1.77 -9.01
C SER A 168 -11.92 1.86 -9.38
N LEU A 169 -11.00 1.89 -8.40
CA LEU A 169 -9.57 1.98 -8.67
C LEU A 169 -9.04 0.71 -9.33
N ASN A 170 -8.79 0.74 -10.62
CA ASN A 170 -8.03 -0.34 -11.25
C ASN A 170 -6.55 -0.12 -10.94
N PRO A 171 -5.90 -0.95 -10.11
CA PRO A 171 -4.45 -0.88 -9.96
C PRO A 171 -3.81 -1.27 -11.29
N ILE A 172 -2.90 -0.44 -11.78
CA ILE A 172 -2.23 -0.66 -13.08
C ILE A 172 -0.77 -1.11 -12.89
N ARG A 173 -0.25 -1.06 -11.65
CA ARG A 173 1.16 -1.29 -11.34
C ARG A 173 1.34 -2.45 -10.38
N GLU A 174 2.18 -3.40 -10.79
CA GLU A 174 2.54 -4.60 -10.02
C GLU A 174 3.58 -4.30 -8.91
N ASP A 175 4.24 -3.13 -8.94
CA ASP A 175 5.23 -2.67 -7.96
C ASP A 175 4.64 -1.75 -6.88
N SER A 176 3.34 -1.91 -6.57
CA SER A 176 2.65 -1.04 -5.61
C SER A 176 2.81 -1.52 -4.17
N GLY A 177 2.84 -0.60 -3.21
CA GLY A 177 2.75 -0.86 -1.78
C GLY A 177 1.36 -0.49 -1.26
N LEU A 178 0.81 -1.33 -0.37
CA LEU A 178 -0.48 -1.14 0.28
C LEU A 178 -0.26 -1.23 1.79
N LYS A 179 -0.58 -0.16 2.52
CA LYS A 179 -0.68 -0.15 3.97
C LYS A 179 -2.05 0.37 4.37
N ILE A 180 -2.79 -0.47 5.09
CA ILE A 180 -4.09 -0.13 5.69
C ILE A 180 -3.98 -0.40 7.18
N GLU A 181 -4.30 0.60 7.99
CA GLU A 181 -4.25 0.44 9.44
C GLU A 181 -5.38 1.11 10.21
N ASN A 182 -5.70 0.54 11.38
CA ASN A 182 -6.67 1.12 12.33
C ASN A 182 -8.03 1.45 11.67
N CYS A 183 -8.57 0.51 10.87
CA CYS A 183 -9.79 0.69 10.09
C CYS A 183 -10.81 -0.41 10.37
N ALA A 184 -12.10 -0.07 10.40
CA ALA A 184 -13.19 -1.04 10.42
C ALA A 184 -13.57 -1.43 8.99
N VAL A 185 -13.68 -2.74 8.73
CA VAL A 185 -13.86 -3.28 7.38
C VAL A 185 -15.21 -3.99 7.26
N ASP A 186 -16.11 -3.44 6.45
CA ASP A 186 -17.29 -4.16 6.00
C ASP A 186 -16.92 -5.17 4.92
N VAL A 187 -16.95 -6.44 5.31
CA VAL A 187 -16.73 -7.63 4.49
C VAL A 187 -17.64 -7.75 3.27
N ASN A 188 -18.82 -7.13 3.26
CA ASN A 188 -19.71 -7.09 2.10
C ASN A 188 -19.53 -5.79 1.28
N GLY A 189 -18.79 -4.84 1.84
CA GLY A 189 -18.58 -3.52 1.32
C GLY A 189 -17.63 -3.46 0.11
N PRO A 190 -17.64 -2.33 -0.60
CA PRO A 190 -16.75 -2.10 -1.74
C PRO A 190 -15.27 -2.09 -1.34
N MET A 191 -14.96 -1.68 -0.12
CA MET A 191 -13.58 -1.57 0.35
C MET A 191 -12.94 -2.93 0.62
N PHE A 192 -13.67 -3.89 1.18
CA PHE A 192 -13.15 -5.25 1.29
C PHE A 192 -12.87 -5.88 -0.09
N LYS A 193 -13.77 -5.67 -1.07
CA LYS A 193 -13.54 -6.11 -2.45
C LYS A 193 -12.30 -5.44 -3.06
N TRP A 194 -12.08 -4.17 -2.75
CA TRP A 194 -10.90 -3.44 -3.16
C TRP A 194 -9.63 -4.02 -2.55
N ILE A 195 -9.59 -4.26 -1.22
CA ILE A 195 -8.47 -4.91 -0.52
C ILE A 195 -8.12 -6.23 -1.22
N LEU A 196 -9.11 -7.12 -1.39
CA LEU A 196 -8.92 -8.42 -2.01
C LEU A 196 -8.39 -8.31 -3.44
N ARG A 197 -8.80 -7.28 -4.19
CA ARG A 197 -8.27 -7.02 -5.53
C ARG A 197 -6.85 -6.48 -5.50
N MET A 198 -6.45 -5.72 -4.48
CA MET A 198 -5.08 -5.19 -4.35
C MET A 198 -4.08 -6.26 -3.90
N LEU A 199 -4.52 -7.28 -3.15
CA LEU A 199 -3.63 -8.32 -2.62
C LEU A 199 -2.72 -8.97 -3.70
N PRO A 200 -3.20 -9.40 -4.88
CA PRO A 200 -2.31 -10.00 -5.89
C PRO A 200 -1.38 -9.01 -6.62
N TRP A 201 -1.54 -7.70 -6.43
CA TRP A 201 -0.85 -6.67 -7.23
C TRP A 201 0.13 -5.82 -6.43
N SER A 202 0.07 -5.93 -5.12
CA SER A 202 0.94 -5.16 -4.23
C SER A 202 2.17 -6.00 -3.92
N GLU A 203 3.37 -5.43 -4.02
CA GLU A 203 4.60 -6.07 -3.52
C GLU A 203 4.57 -6.09 -1.98
N GLU A 204 4.32 -4.93 -1.38
CA GLU A 204 4.22 -4.76 0.07
C GLU A 204 2.76 -4.67 0.50
N LYS A 205 2.35 -5.46 1.50
CA LYS A 205 0.98 -5.51 2.02
C LYS A 205 1.04 -5.44 3.53
N HIS A 206 0.54 -4.35 4.08
CA HIS A 206 0.41 -4.15 5.51
C HIS A 206 -1.08 -3.99 5.84
N LEU A 207 -1.65 -4.95 6.56
CA LEU A 207 -3.00 -4.90 7.10
C LEU A 207 -2.89 -4.92 8.62
N LEU A 208 -2.98 -3.77 9.26
CA LEU A 208 -2.65 -3.60 10.68
C LEU A 208 -3.88 -3.15 11.46
N ASN A 209 -4.19 -3.81 12.58
CA ASN A 209 -5.30 -3.43 13.47
C ASN A 209 -6.64 -3.25 12.74
N LEU A 210 -6.98 -4.15 11.80
CA LEU A 210 -8.25 -4.07 11.07
C LEU A 210 -9.36 -4.81 11.83
N ALA A 211 -10.53 -4.19 11.96
CA ALA A 211 -11.69 -4.81 12.58
C ALA A 211 -12.71 -5.25 11.51
N PHE A 212 -12.73 -6.54 11.16
CA PHE A 212 -13.70 -7.04 10.17
C PHE A 212 -15.09 -7.18 10.81
N SER A 213 -16.13 -6.74 10.10
CA SER A 213 -17.53 -6.77 10.60
C SER A 213 -18.07 -8.17 10.87
N GLN A 214 -17.47 -9.20 10.28
CA GLN A 214 -17.74 -10.61 10.56
C GLN A 214 -16.47 -11.45 10.33
N PRO A 215 -16.44 -12.70 10.83
CA PRO A 215 -15.33 -13.62 10.58
C PRO A 215 -15.02 -13.78 9.09
N VAL A 216 -13.75 -13.60 8.71
CA VAL A 216 -13.26 -13.79 7.34
C VAL A 216 -12.12 -14.79 7.29
N ASP A 217 -12.19 -15.70 6.31
CA ASP A 217 -11.08 -16.55 5.90
C ASP A 217 -10.55 -16.02 4.57
N ILE A 218 -9.31 -15.54 4.58
CA ILE A 218 -8.62 -15.05 3.39
C ILE A 218 -7.32 -15.80 3.12
N GLU A 219 -7.05 -16.90 3.85
CA GLU A 219 -5.78 -17.64 3.75
C GLU A 219 -5.50 -18.07 2.31
N ASP A 220 -6.47 -18.71 1.66
CA ASP A 220 -6.31 -19.21 0.29
C ASP A 220 -6.08 -18.07 -0.70
N LYS A 221 -6.75 -16.92 -0.51
CA LYS A 221 -6.55 -15.73 -1.35
C LYS A 221 -5.18 -15.08 -1.13
N LEU A 222 -4.68 -15.08 0.11
CA LEU A 222 -3.33 -14.61 0.42
C LEU A 222 -2.28 -15.53 -0.20
N ILE A 223 -2.48 -16.86 -0.13
CA ILE A 223 -1.61 -17.84 -0.79
C ILE A 223 -1.61 -17.62 -2.30
N GLU A 224 -2.78 -17.52 -2.93
CA GLU A 224 -2.93 -17.23 -4.35
C GLU A 224 -2.22 -15.92 -4.74
N ALA A 225 -2.38 -14.87 -3.92
CA ALA A 225 -1.71 -13.59 -4.11
C ALA A 225 -0.19 -13.73 -4.06
N CYS A 226 0.36 -14.37 -3.02
CA CYS A 226 1.80 -14.60 -2.88
C CYS A 226 2.37 -15.41 -4.07
N ILE A 227 1.64 -16.39 -4.57
CA ILE A 227 2.03 -17.18 -5.75
C ILE A 227 2.01 -16.33 -7.02
N SER A 228 1.08 -15.37 -7.14
CA SER A 228 0.96 -14.51 -8.32
C SER A 228 2.14 -13.54 -8.47
N VAL A 229 2.66 -13.03 -7.35
CA VAL A 229 3.82 -12.10 -7.28
C VAL A 229 5.16 -12.81 -7.07
N ARG A 230 5.20 -14.13 -7.25
CA ARG A 230 6.35 -15.00 -6.93
C ARG A 230 7.70 -14.67 -7.59
N ASN A 231 7.74 -13.72 -8.50
CA ASN A 231 8.98 -13.26 -9.16
C ASN A 231 9.34 -11.82 -8.76
N GLN A 232 8.73 -11.27 -7.70
CA GLN A 232 8.93 -9.92 -7.17
C GLN A 232 9.26 -10.00 -5.68
N HIS A 233 9.96 -9.01 -5.13
CA HIS A 233 10.10 -8.94 -3.66
C HIS A 233 8.71 -8.71 -3.06
N SER A 234 8.29 -9.52 -2.09
CA SER A 234 6.96 -9.39 -1.50
C SER A 234 7.00 -9.50 0.01
N MET A 235 6.33 -8.56 0.68
CA MET A 235 6.20 -8.55 2.12
C MET A 235 4.71 -8.55 2.47
N VAL A 236 4.31 -9.44 3.37
CA VAL A 236 2.93 -9.55 3.86
C VAL A 236 2.94 -9.46 5.37
N LYS A 237 2.60 -8.28 5.87
CA LYS A 237 2.46 -8.00 7.29
C LYS A 237 0.99 -7.87 7.64
N ILE A 238 0.50 -8.76 8.51
CA ILE A 238 -0.88 -8.71 8.98
C ILE A 238 -0.87 -8.79 10.50
N TRP A 239 -1.31 -7.72 11.14
CA TRP A 239 -1.16 -7.51 12.59
C TRP A 239 -2.50 -7.22 13.24
N ASN A 240 -2.77 -7.86 14.38
CA ASN A 240 -3.89 -7.55 15.29
C ASN A 240 -5.25 -7.29 14.60
N CYS A 241 -5.57 -8.07 13.57
CA CYS A 241 -6.83 -7.94 12.85
C CYS A 241 -7.95 -8.76 13.53
N GLU A 242 -8.98 -8.10 14.04
CA GLU A 242 -10.12 -8.73 14.69
C GLU A 242 -11.03 -9.41 13.66
N ASN A 243 -11.63 -10.55 14.04
CA ASN A 243 -12.46 -11.38 13.16
C ASN A 243 -11.75 -11.87 11.89
N MET A 244 -10.43 -11.72 11.78
CA MET A 244 -9.65 -12.36 10.74
C MET A 244 -9.19 -13.74 11.22
N ALA A 245 -9.57 -14.78 10.50
CA ALA A 245 -9.23 -16.14 10.89
C ALA A 245 -7.75 -16.47 10.60
N ASN A 246 -7.16 -17.23 11.53
CA ASN A 246 -6.15 -18.26 11.30
C ASN A 246 -4.81 -17.87 10.65
N LEU A 247 -4.31 -16.63 10.77
CA LEU A 247 -2.88 -16.37 10.50
C LEU A 247 -1.98 -16.90 11.61
N ASP A 248 -2.05 -18.20 11.84
CA ASP A 248 -1.34 -18.95 12.85
C ASP A 248 -0.51 -20.08 12.22
N VAL A 249 -0.01 -20.99 13.04
CA VAL A 249 0.79 -22.14 12.61
C VAL A 249 0.12 -22.98 11.51
N ARG A 250 -1.22 -23.04 11.45
CA ARG A 250 -1.94 -23.75 10.38
C ARG A 250 -1.77 -23.05 9.04
N PHE A 251 -1.83 -21.73 9.01
CA PHE A 251 -1.54 -20.94 7.80
C PHE A 251 -0.10 -21.14 7.35
N LEU A 252 0.87 -21.12 8.27
CA LEU A 252 2.27 -21.41 7.94
C LEU A 252 2.44 -22.79 7.29
N LYS A 253 1.78 -23.82 7.83
CA LYS A 253 1.76 -25.18 7.25
C LYS A 253 1.15 -25.20 5.85
N LYS A 254 0.02 -24.51 5.65
CA LYS A 254 -0.62 -24.36 4.32
C LYS A 254 0.31 -23.66 3.32
N LEU A 255 1.02 -22.62 3.76
CA LEU A 255 1.94 -21.86 2.93
C LEU A 255 3.12 -22.72 2.46
N VAL A 256 3.75 -23.47 3.38
CA VAL A 256 4.82 -24.44 3.06
C VAL A 256 4.34 -25.49 2.06
N GLU A 257 3.15 -26.05 2.31
CA GLU A 257 2.54 -27.06 1.43
C GLU A 257 2.24 -26.50 0.04
N ALA A 258 1.76 -25.26 -0.05
CA ALA A 258 1.49 -24.59 -1.32
C ALA A 258 2.77 -24.36 -2.13
N PHE A 259 3.86 -23.92 -1.48
CA PHE A 259 5.10 -23.60 -2.19
C PHE A 259 5.98 -24.80 -2.52
N LYS A 260 5.86 -25.93 -1.83
CA LYS A 260 6.78 -27.08 -2.02
C LYS A 260 6.89 -27.57 -3.47
N ASN A 261 5.86 -27.38 -4.28
CA ASN A 261 5.80 -27.81 -5.69
C ASN A 261 5.88 -26.67 -6.71
N ILE A 262 6.06 -25.42 -6.26
CA ILE A 262 6.08 -24.25 -7.13
C ILE A 262 7.51 -24.00 -7.62
N LYS A 263 7.66 -23.75 -8.93
CA LYS A 263 8.95 -23.37 -9.51
C LYS A 263 9.07 -21.86 -9.53
N PHE A 264 10.20 -21.38 -9.02
CA PHE A 264 10.59 -19.98 -9.05
C PHE A 264 11.66 -19.84 -10.13
N THR A 265 11.49 -18.84 -10.99
CA THR A 265 12.33 -18.64 -12.18
C THR A 265 13.15 -17.36 -12.12
N GLY A 266 12.91 -16.52 -11.10
CA GLY A 266 13.64 -15.28 -10.86
C GLY A 266 14.84 -15.50 -9.94
N GLU A 267 15.86 -14.66 -10.09
CA GLU A 267 16.95 -14.55 -9.14
C GLU A 267 16.38 -13.93 -7.85
N TYR A 268 16.28 -14.74 -6.79
CA TYR A 268 15.94 -14.33 -5.43
C TYR A 268 14.48 -13.85 -5.20
N PHE A 269 13.56 -14.80 -4.91
CA PHE A 269 12.26 -14.45 -4.33
C PHE A 269 12.33 -14.52 -2.81
N ARG A 270 11.77 -13.50 -2.16
CA ARG A 270 11.65 -13.39 -0.71
C ARG A 270 10.19 -13.08 -0.36
N LEU A 271 9.68 -13.82 0.63
CA LEU A 271 8.36 -13.61 1.22
C LEU A 271 8.49 -13.52 2.73
N ASP A 272 8.17 -12.36 3.29
CA ASP A 272 8.09 -12.16 4.74
C ASP A 272 6.63 -12.24 5.20
N VAL A 273 6.35 -13.07 6.21
CA VAL A 273 5.00 -13.31 6.75
C VAL A 273 5.02 -13.25 8.28
N ASP A 274 4.18 -12.41 8.86
CA ASP A 274 3.96 -12.37 10.31
C ASP A 274 2.89 -13.38 10.75
N VAL A 275 3.28 -14.36 11.57
CA VAL A 275 2.40 -15.46 12.01
C VAL A 275 2.18 -15.40 13.51
N ALA A 276 0.93 -15.59 13.94
CA ALA A 276 0.57 -15.76 15.35
C ALA A 276 0.99 -17.15 15.84
N ILE A 277 1.74 -17.20 16.93
CA ILE A 277 2.23 -18.43 17.54
C ILE A 277 1.80 -18.44 18.99
N LYS A 278 1.21 -19.54 19.45
CA LYS A 278 1.05 -19.81 20.88
C LYS A 278 2.22 -20.63 21.39
N GLU A 279 2.48 -20.55 22.68
CA GLU A 279 3.58 -21.30 23.32
C GLU A 279 3.50 -22.82 23.03
N GLU A 280 2.28 -23.36 23.07
CA GLU A 280 1.98 -24.77 22.75
C GLU A 280 2.29 -25.18 21.30
N ASP A 281 2.34 -24.23 20.36
CA ASP A 281 2.60 -24.51 18.95
C ASP A 281 4.10 -24.59 18.63
N ILE A 282 4.99 -24.11 19.51
CA ILE A 282 6.44 -23.98 19.23
C ILE A 282 7.09 -25.35 18.97
N GLU A 283 6.83 -26.34 19.82
CA GLU A 283 7.45 -27.66 19.68
C GLU A 283 6.90 -28.43 18.47
N ASP A 284 5.62 -28.23 18.15
CA ASP A 284 5.02 -28.76 16.92
C ASP A 284 5.64 -28.10 15.67
N LEU A 285 5.87 -26.78 15.67
CA LEU A 285 6.58 -26.08 14.61
C LEU A 285 8.02 -26.61 14.42
N ARG A 286 8.78 -26.74 15.51
CA ARG A 286 10.15 -27.27 15.50
C ARG A 286 10.23 -28.68 14.95
N SER A 287 9.29 -29.54 15.33
CA SER A 287 9.29 -30.93 14.88
C SER A 287 8.76 -31.12 13.45
N SER A 288 7.81 -30.27 13.01
CA SER A 288 7.14 -30.43 11.71
C SER A 288 7.79 -29.64 10.57
N ILE A 289 7.92 -28.32 10.71
CA ILE A 289 8.37 -27.41 9.64
C ILE A 289 9.84 -27.05 9.82
N LEU A 290 10.25 -26.71 11.04
CA LEU A 290 11.56 -26.12 11.36
C LEU A 290 12.56 -27.18 11.88
N SER A 291 12.49 -28.40 11.35
CA SER A 291 13.26 -29.55 11.87
C SER A 291 14.72 -29.62 11.42
N HIS A 292 15.07 -28.91 10.34
CA HIS A 292 16.43 -28.91 9.80
C HIS A 292 17.03 -27.50 9.83
N GLN A 293 17.57 -27.14 10.99
CA GLN A 293 18.30 -25.89 11.17
C GLN A 293 19.67 -25.96 10.47
N ILE A 294 20.02 -24.90 9.75
CA ILE A 294 21.30 -24.75 9.04
C ILE A 294 22.15 -23.61 9.60
N GLU A 295 21.54 -22.59 10.21
CA GLU A 295 22.22 -21.51 10.90
C GLU A 295 21.49 -21.17 12.22
N ASP A 296 22.25 -20.78 13.23
CA ASP A 296 21.74 -20.50 14.57
C ASP A 296 21.32 -19.04 14.76
N SER A 297 22.06 -18.09 14.18
CA SER A 297 21.78 -16.66 14.34
C SER A 297 22.08 -15.87 13.06
N PRO A 298 21.05 -15.37 12.36
CA PRO A 298 19.62 -15.62 12.61
C PRO A 298 19.28 -17.11 12.43
N ALA A 299 18.21 -17.58 13.08
CA ALA A 299 17.79 -18.98 12.96
C ALA A 299 17.26 -19.25 11.54
N ILE A 300 17.97 -20.09 10.78
CA ILE A 300 17.61 -20.46 9.40
C ILE A 300 17.37 -21.96 9.32
N TYR A 301 16.25 -22.33 8.72
CA TYR A 301 15.80 -23.69 8.54
C TYR A 301 15.66 -24.03 7.06
N LYS A 302 16.15 -25.19 6.64
CA LYS A 302 15.91 -25.69 5.28
C LYS A 302 14.57 -26.41 5.24
N VAL A 303 13.69 -25.95 4.35
CA VAL A 303 12.35 -26.53 4.16
C VAL A 303 12.20 -26.90 2.69
N HIS A 304 12.23 -28.20 2.41
CA HIS A 304 12.28 -28.74 1.05
C HIS A 304 13.46 -28.15 0.24
N TRP A 305 13.17 -27.34 -0.77
CA TRP A 305 14.14 -26.72 -1.68
C TRP A 305 14.37 -25.23 -1.37
N PHE A 306 13.64 -24.65 -0.42
CA PHE A 306 13.77 -23.26 0.02
C PHE A 306 14.20 -23.19 1.50
N THR A 307 14.45 -21.99 2.01
CA THR A 307 14.77 -21.77 3.43
C THR A 307 13.74 -20.88 4.10
N ILE A 308 13.58 -21.07 5.40
CA ILE A 308 12.78 -20.22 6.27
C ILE A 308 13.73 -19.66 7.33
N GLN A 309 13.89 -18.35 7.34
CA GLN A 309 14.50 -17.61 8.44
C GLN A 309 13.38 -17.18 9.39
N VAL A 310 13.55 -17.39 10.70
CA VAL A 310 12.58 -16.93 11.70
C VAL A 310 13.23 -15.83 12.52
N LEU A 311 12.67 -14.62 12.45
CA LEU A 311 13.16 -13.50 13.26
C LEU A 311 12.55 -13.59 14.67
N ASP A 312 13.37 -13.27 15.68
CA ASP A 312 12.98 -13.21 17.09
C ASP A 312 12.40 -14.51 17.70
N PHE A 313 12.70 -15.67 17.10
CA PHE A 313 12.16 -16.96 17.57
C PHE A 313 12.75 -17.45 18.90
N GLU A 314 13.94 -16.99 19.28
CA GLU A 314 14.60 -17.40 20.52
C GLU A 314 13.97 -16.78 21.77
N LEU A 315 13.34 -15.60 21.63
CA LEU A 315 12.67 -14.89 22.72
C LEU A 315 11.35 -14.26 22.20
N PRO A 316 10.34 -15.07 21.86
CA PRO A 316 9.07 -14.54 21.41
C PRO A 316 8.44 -13.73 22.54
N LYS A 317 8.05 -12.49 22.25
CA LYS A 317 7.27 -11.68 23.20
C LYS A 317 5.80 -12.10 23.09
N PHE A 318 5.30 -12.75 24.15
CA PHE A 318 3.91 -13.18 24.24
C PHE A 318 3.05 -12.08 24.85
N GLU A 319 2.06 -11.62 24.12
CA GLU A 319 1.02 -10.73 24.58
C GLU A 319 -0.31 -11.49 24.57
N ASN A 320 -0.97 -11.57 25.72
CA ASN A 320 -2.21 -12.36 25.90
C ASN A 320 -2.07 -13.83 25.45
N GLY A 321 -0.89 -14.43 25.62
CA GLY A 321 -0.62 -15.82 25.25
C GLY A 321 -0.31 -16.06 23.76
N ILE A 322 -0.17 -15.00 22.96
CA ILE A 322 0.19 -15.08 21.54
C ILE A 322 1.45 -14.25 21.30
N ALA A 323 2.45 -14.86 20.67
CA ALA A 323 3.58 -14.16 20.08
C ALA A 323 3.34 -14.01 18.57
N ARG A 324 3.93 -12.98 17.96
CA ARG A 324 3.91 -12.80 16.51
C ARG A 324 5.35 -12.80 16.02
N CYS A 325 5.67 -13.73 15.13
CA CYS A 325 7.02 -13.89 14.62
C CYS A 325 7.02 -13.72 13.11
N GLU A 326 8.05 -13.04 12.60
CA GLU A 326 8.28 -12.90 11.16
C GLU A 326 8.96 -14.17 10.64
N PHE A 327 8.30 -14.84 9.70
CA PHE A 327 8.85 -15.93 8.92
C PHE A 327 9.22 -15.43 7.55
N ARG A 328 10.52 -15.46 7.25
CA ARG A 328 11.08 -15.08 5.97
C ARG A 328 11.39 -16.31 5.13
N PHE A 329 10.63 -16.51 4.08
CA PHE A 329 10.84 -17.55 3.09
C PHE A 329 11.81 -17.04 2.01
N SER A 330 12.89 -17.76 1.77
CA SER A 330 13.86 -17.46 0.71
C SER A 330 13.94 -18.62 -0.27
N PHE A 331 13.68 -18.33 -1.54
CA PHE A 331 13.53 -19.32 -2.60
C PHE A 331 14.70 -19.17 -3.58
N ASN A 332 15.60 -20.16 -3.60
CA ASN A 332 16.83 -20.19 -4.40
C ASN A 332 16.65 -20.80 -5.78
#